data_AF-A0A0G0KLI5-F1
#
_entry.id   AF-A0A0G0KLI5-F1
#
_cell.length_a   1.000
_cell.length_b   1.000
_cell.length_c   1.000
_cell.angle_alpha   90.00
_cell.angle_beta   90.00
_cell.angle_gamma   90.00
#
_symmetry.space_group_name_H-M   'P 1'
#
loop_
_entity.id
_entity.type
_entity.pdbx_description
1 polymer ?
#
loop_
_entity_poly.entity_id
_entity_poly.type
_entity_poly.pdbx_seq_one_letter_code
_entity_poly.pdbx_strand_id
1 'polypeptide(L)'
;MFTEVVVEGRVGKLKHAKIHHQYETVRDFFEMMNRYSEIDASERVKNGRKYSHFRFLFDPIYNFLVRYFYRLGFLDGWRGFVLSYLMAVYHLIVWVKVGENKIRNSNIEIRNNN
;
A
#
# COMPACT_ATOMS: atom_id res chain seq x y z
N MET A 1 -10.05 -4.17 -1.70
CA MET A 1 -10.28 -3.50 -2.99
C MET A 1 -10.66 -4.56 -4.02
N PHE A 2 -11.94 -4.95 -4.09
CA PHE A 2 -12.47 -5.69 -5.23
C PHE A 2 -13.11 -4.64 -6.12
N THR A 3 -12.46 -4.27 -7.21
CA THR A 3 -13.06 -3.40 -8.22
C THR A 3 -14.05 -4.25 -9.00
N GLU A 4 -15.34 -4.13 -8.67
CA GLU A 4 -16.40 -4.71 -9.50
C GLU A 4 -16.39 -3.99 -10.85
N VAL A 5 -16.02 -4.72 -11.90
CA VAL A 5 -16.05 -4.21 -13.28
C VAL A 5 -17.43 -4.50 -13.84
N VAL A 6 -18.26 -3.47 -13.97
CA VAL A 6 -19.56 -3.55 -14.65
C VAL A 6 -19.29 -3.50 -16.16
N VAL A 7 -19.71 -4.53 -16.88
CA VAL A 7 -19.56 -4.64 -18.33
C VAL A 7 -20.92 -4.88 -18.98
N GLU A 8 -21.24 -4.08 -19.98
CA GLU A 8 -22.43 -4.24 -20.83
C GLU A 8 -22.14 -5.24 -21.97
N GLY A 9 -21.99 -6.52 -21.64
CA GLY A 9 -21.70 -7.56 -22.64
C GLY A 9 -21.58 -8.98 -22.10
N ARG A 10 -21.42 -9.96 -23.01
CA ARG A 10 -21.23 -11.37 -22.64
C ARG A 10 -19.81 -11.57 -22.08
N VAL A 11 -19.73 -11.92 -20.80
CA VAL A 11 -18.48 -12.32 -20.14
C VAL A 11 -18.20 -13.81 -20.33
N GLY A 12 -16.92 -14.15 -20.57
CA GLY A 12 -16.46 -15.53 -20.72
C GLY A 12 -15.40 -15.90 -19.68
N LYS A 13 -15.22 -17.20 -19.39
CA LYS A 13 -14.13 -17.69 -18.54
C LYS A 13 -12.91 -18.02 -19.41
N LEU A 14 -11.75 -17.47 -19.04
CA LEU A 14 -10.47 -17.84 -19.65
C LEU A 14 -10.15 -19.32 -19.33
N LYS A 15 -9.83 -20.11 -20.37
CA LYS A 15 -9.46 -21.53 -20.24
C LYS A 15 -8.07 -21.75 -19.62
N HIS A 16 -7.21 -20.74 -19.66
CA HIS A 16 -5.84 -20.80 -19.14
C HIS A 16 -5.62 -19.68 -18.12
N ALA A 17 -4.72 -19.91 -17.16
CA ALA A 17 -4.34 -18.90 -16.20
C ALA A 17 -3.72 -17.69 -16.92
N LYS A 18 -4.19 -16.48 -16.60
CA LYS A 18 -3.50 -15.25 -17.00
C LYS A 18 -2.20 -15.20 -16.18
N ILE A 19 -1.07 -15.44 -16.84
CA ILE A 19 0.23 -15.28 -16.19
C ILE A 19 0.41 -13.79 -15.92
N HIS A 20 0.27 -13.40 -14.66
CA HIS A 20 0.50 -12.03 -14.23
C HIS A 20 1.94 -11.90 -13.75
N HIS A 21 2.84 -11.58 -14.68
CA HIS A 21 4.15 -11.06 -14.32
C HIS A 21 3.90 -9.70 -13.67
N GLN A 22 3.98 -9.64 -12.34
CA GLN A 22 3.70 -8.40 -11.63
C GLN A 22 4.77 -7.34 -11.94
N TYR A 23 6.02 -7.75 -12.19
CA TYR A 23 7.17 -6.87 -12.43
C TYR A 23 8.21 -7.57 -13.31
N GLU A 24 8.77 -6.86 -14.29
CA GLU A 24 9.92 -7.32 -15.07
C GLU A 24 11.23 -6.69 -14.57
N THR A 25 11.14 -5.47 -14.01
CA THR A 25 12.30 -4.74 -13.47
C THR A 25 12.06 -4.19 -12.07
N VAL A 26 13.15 -3.85 -11.38
CA VAL A 26 13.11 -3.14 -10.09
C VAL A 26 12.44 -1.77 -10.22
N ARG A 27 12.59 -1.09 -11.36
CA ARG A 27 11.92 0.20 -11.62
C ARG A 27 10.40 0.05 -11.58
N ASP A 28 9.86 -0.96 -12.27
CA ASP A 28 8.42 -1.21 -12.31
C ASP A 28 7.86 -1.48 -10.91
N PHE A 29 8.64 -2.19 -10.08
CA PHE A 29 8.29 -2.40 -8.67
C PHE A 29 8.20 -1.08 -7.90
N PHE A 30 9.18 -0.19 -8.05
CA PHE A 30 9.18 1.12 -7.37
C PHE A 30 8.05 2.03 -7.87
N GLU A 31 7.78 2.08 -9.17
CA GLU A 31 6.67 2.87 -9.73
C GLU A 31 5.32 2.39 -9.22
N MET A 32 5.13 1.07 -9.22
CA MET A 32 3.90 0.46 -8.72
C MET A 32 3.75 0.71 -7.22
N MET A 33 4.81 0.53 -6.44
CA MET A 33 4.86 0.88 -5.02
C MET A 33 4.47 2.35 -4.80
N ASN A 34 5.01 3.26 -5.62
CA ASN A 34 4.71 4.68 -5.51
C ASN A 34 3.23 4.97 -5.76
N ARG A 35 2.66 4.37 -6.81
CA ARG A 35 1.25 4.51 -7.17
C ARG A 35 0.30 3.91 -6.13
N TYR A 36 0.55 2.68 -5.68
CA TYR A 36 -0.29 2.04 -4.65
C TYR A 36 -0.21 2.79 -3.32
N SER A 37 0.98 3.25 -2.94
CA SER A 37 1.11 4.01 -1.69
C SER A 37 0.36 5.34 -1.72
N GLU A 38 0.24 5.99 -2.88
CA GLU A 38 -0.61 7.16 -3.08
C GLU A 38 -2.10 6.87 -2.91
N ILE A 39 -2.57 5.77 -3.50
CA ILE A 39 -3.97 5.34 -3.42
C ILE A 39 -4.31 5.00 -1.96
N ASP A 40 -3.50 4.15 -1.31
CA ASP A 40 -3.67 3.78 0.09
C ASP A 40 -3.66 5.02 0.99
N ALA A 41 -2.75 5.96 0.74
CA ALA A 41 -2.68 7.20 1.50
C ALA A 41 -3.94 8.06 1.32
N SER A 42 -4.43 8.19 0.08
CA SER A 42 -5.66 8.94 -0.23
C SER A 42 -6.88 8.30 0.43
N GLU A 43 -7.03 6.98 0.36
CA GLU A 43 -8.13 6.25 1.01
C GLU A 43 -8.10 6.38 2.53
N ARG A 44 -6.91 6.29 3.15
CA ARG A 44 -6.76 6.45 4.60
C ARG A 44 -7.15 7.85 5.07
N VAL A 45 -6.83 8.88 4.30
CA VAL A 45 -7.26 10.27 4.57
C VAL A 45 -8.77 10.42 4.39
N LYS A 46 -9.34 9.90 3.28
CA LYS A 46 -10.79 9.96 3.00
C LYS A 46 -11.62 9.25 4.06
N ASN A 47 -11.14 8.11 4.58
CA ASN A 47 -11.82 7.34 5.61
C ASN A 47 -11.78 7.98 7.01
N GLY A 48 -11.20 9.17 7.17
CA GLY A 48 -11.23 9.92 8.43
C GLY A 48 -10.59 9.20 9.61
N ARG A 49 -9.75 8.17 9.37
CA ARG A 49 -9.11 7.43 10.47
C ARG A 49 -8.25 8.41 11.25
N LYS A 50 -8.52 8.54 12.56
CA LYS A 50 -7.75 9.37 13.48
C LYS A 50 -6.27 8.99 13.37
N TYR A 51 -5.50 9.85 12.71
CA TYR A 51 -4.07 9.71 12.55
C TYR A 51 -3.43 9.71 13.94
N SER A 52 -2.90 8.57 14.37
CA SER A 52 -2.15 8.47 15.62
C SER A 52 -0.68 8.27 15.27
N HIS A 53 0.15 9.23 15.67
CA HIS A 53 1.60 9.19 15.46
C HIS A 53 2.26 7.95 16.08
N PHE A 54 1.67 7.39 17.14
CA PHE A 54 2.11 6.11 17.70
C PHE A 54 1.81 4.94 16.76
N ARG A 55 0.63 4.93 16.14
CA ARG A 55 0.24 3.89 15.19
C ARG A 55 1.05 3.97 13.89
N PHE A 56 1.41 5.18 13.46
CA PHE A 56 2.32 5.40 12.34
C PHE A 56 3.65 4.65 12.51
N LEU A 57 4.26 4.70 13.70
CA LEU A 57 5.58 4.09 13.94
C LEU A 57 5.47 2.60 14.32
N PHE A 58 4.46 2.23 15.11
CA PHE A 58 4.29 0.85 15.58
C PHE A 58 3.68 -0.11 14.56
N ASP A 59 2.79 0.36 13.69
CA ASP A 59 2.11 -0.49 12.69
C ASP A 59 3.08 -1.14 11.68
N PRO A 60 4.10 -0.46 11.10
CA PRO A 60 5.07 -1.12 10.24
C PRO A 60 5.95 -2.13 11.00
N ILE A 61 6.36 -1.83 12.24
CA ILE A 61 7.17 -2.72 13.08
C ILE A 61 6.36 -3.96 13.47
N TYR A 62 5.11 -3.77 13.88
CA TYR A 62 4.19 -4.85 14.22
C TYR A 62 3.91 -5.73 13.00
N ASN A 63 3.65 -5.14 11.83
CA ASN A 63 3.46 -5.92 10.60
C ASN A 63 4.71 -6.67 10.18
N PHE A 64 5.90 -6.09 10.36
CA PHE A 64 7.17 -6.77 10.12
C PHE A 64 7.32 -7.97 11.06
N LEU A 65 7.13 -7.78 12.36
CA LEU A 65 7.23 -8.84 13.37
C LEU A 65 6.22 -9.95 13.11
N VAL A 66 4.96 -9.61 12.80
CA VAL A 66 3.92 -10.59 12.47
C VAL A 66 4.27 -11.31 11.17
N ARG A 67 4.67 -10.64 10.10
CA ARG A 67 5.04 -11.33 8.85
C ARG A 67 6.29 -12.18 8.98
N TYR A 68 7.27 -11.73 9.74
CA TYR A 68 8.54 -12.42 9.88
C TYR A 68 8.42 -13.63 10.82
N PHE A 69 7.81 -13.45 12.00
CA PHE A 69 7.67 -14.52 13.00
C PHE A 69 6.38 -15.34 12.83
N TYR A 70 5.22 -14.71 12.66
CA TYR A 70 3.92 -15.41 12.60
C TYR A 70 3.67 -16.09 11.24
N ARG A 71 4.13 -15.48 10.15
CA ARG A 71 4.06 -16.10 8.80
C ARG A 71 5.26 -16.99 8.47
N LEU A 72 6.10 -17.30 9.47
CA LEU A 72 7.25 -18.18 9.29
C LEU A 72 8.21 -17.67 8.18
N GLY A 73 8.27 -16.35 7.96
CA GLY A 73 9.14 -15.77 6.93
C GLY A 73 10.63 -16.06 7.16
N PHE A 74 11.02 -16.41 8.38
CA PHE A 74 12.36 -16.91 8.69
C PHE A 74 12.66 -18.29 8.06
N LEU A 75 11.65 -19.11 7.75
CA LEU A 75 11.84 -20.38 7.02
C LEU A 75 12.25 -20.16 5.56
N ASP A 76 11.86 -19.03 4.95
CA ASP A 76 12.31 -18.62 3.62
C ASP A 76 13.72 -17.99 3.63
N GLY A 77 14.38 -17.93 4.80
CA GLY A 77 15.73 -17.42 5.00
C GLY A 77 15.89 -15.97 4.54
N TRP A 78 16.90 -15.71 3.70
CA TRP A 78 17.23 -14.37 3.21
C TRP A 78 16.09 -13.71 2.41
N ARG A 79 15.34 -14.50 1.64
CA ARG A 79 14.24 -13.98 0.79
C ARG A 79 13.08 -13.48 1.64
N GLY A 80 12.74 -14.19 2.72
CA GLY A 80 11.71 -13.77 3.66
C GLY A 80 12.09 -12.51 4.45
N PHE A 81 13.38 -12.35 4.78
CA PHE A 81 13.90 -11.12 5.39
C PHE A 81 13.77 -9.92 4.44
N VAL A 82 14.26 -10.03 3.21
CA VAL A 82 14.19 -8.96 2.20
C VAL A 82 12.74 -8.56 1.92
N LEU A 83 11.84 -9.54 1.77
CA LEU A 83 10.42 -9.25 1.51
C LEU A 83 9.76 -8.56 2.71
N SER A 84 10.04 -9.01 3.93
CA SER A 84 9.50 -8.37 5.14
C SER A 84 10.01 -6.93 5.27
N TYR A 85 11.30 -6.69 4.99
CA TYR A 85 11.90 -5.36 5.02
C TYR A 85 11.27 -4.44 3.97
N LEU A 86 11.12 -4.90 2.72
CA LEU A 86 10.46 -4.14 1.65
C LEU A 86 9.01 -3.77 2.02
N MET A 87 8.27 -4.68 2.66
CA MET A 87 6.92 -4.39 3.13
C MET A 87 6.88 -3.36 4.27
N ALA A 88 7.87 -3.38 5.17
CA ALA A 88 7.98 -2.38 6.23
C ALA A 88 8.27 -0.99 5.63
N VAL A 89 9.17 -0.91 4.65
CA VAL A 89 9.46 0.32 3.90
C VAL A 89 8.21 0.82 3.16
N TYR A 90 7.48 -0.07 2.49
CA TYR A 90 6.21 0.26 1.82
C TYR A 90 5.22 0.92 2.80
N HIS A 91 4.97 0.29 3.95
CA HIS A 91 4.06 0.84 4.96
C HIS A 91 4.52 2.19 5.50
N LEU A 92 5.82 2.39 5.69
CA LEU A 92 6.38 3.68 6.10
C LEU A 92 6.07 4.77 5.06
N ILE A 93 6.30 4.49 3.77
CA ILE A 93 6.02 5.43 2.67
C ILE A 93 4.54 5.82 2.63
N VAL A 94 3.63 4.84 2.72
CA VAL A 94 2.18 5.08 2.77
C VAL A 94 1.85 6.08 3.88
N TRP A 95 2.39 5.83 5.06
CA TRP A 95 2.12 6.64 6.24
C TRP A 95 2.70 8.06 6.11
N VAL A 96 3.90 8.23 5.55
CA VAL A 96 4.49 9.55 5.25
C VAL A 96 3.58 10.33 4.30
N LYS A 97 3.13 9.69 3.22
CA LYS A 97 2.21 10.30 2.25
C LYS A 97 0.85 10.67 2.85
N VAL A 98 0.34 9.91 3.83
CA VAL A 98 -0.87 10.29 4.57
C VAL A 98 -0.66 11.61 5.32
N GLY A 99 0.50 11.77 5.97
CA GLY A 99 0.87 13.03 6.64
C GLY A 99 0.93 14.21 5.68
N GLU A 100 1.60 14.04 4.53
CA GLU A 100 1.67 15.06 3.47
C GLU A 100 0.30 15.43 2.91
N ASN A 101 -0.54 14.43 2.60
CA ASN A 101 -1.89 14.66 2.08
C ASN A 101 -2.77 15.41 3.08
N LYS A 102 -2.60 15.16 4.39
CA LYS A 102 -3.35 15.88 5.44
C LYS A 102 -2.96 17.36 5.47
N ILE A 103 -1.67 17.67 5.40
CA ILE A 103 -1.15 19.05 5.35
C ILE A 103 -1.61 19.74 4.05
N ARG A 104 -1.58 19.03 2.91
CA ARG A 104 -2.03 19.58 1.63
C ARG A 104 -3.52 19.91 1.64
N ASN A 105 -4.35 19.02 2.18
CA ASN A 105 -5.81 19.25 2.26
C ASN A 105 -6.16 20.42 3.21
N SER A 106 -5.49 20.55 4.35
CA SER A 106 -5.71 21.72 5.23
C SER A 106 -5.32 23.03 4.57
N ASN A 107 -4.24 23.05 3.78
CA ASN A 107 -3.83 24.23 3.02
C ASN A 107 -4.82 24.60 1.90
N ILE A 108 -5.48 23.61 1.28
CA ILE A 108 -6.52 23.84 0.27
C ILE A 108 -7.79 24.42 0.92
N GLU A 109 -8.21 23.92 2.08
CA GLU A 109 -9.36 24.47 2.81
C GLU A 109 -9.13 25.93 3.23
N ILE A 110 -7.93 26.27 3.71
CA ILE A 110 -7.57 27.66 4.07
C ILE A 110 -7.61 28.58 2.83
N ARG A 111 -7.15 28.09 1.67
CA ARG A 111 -7.17 28.86 0.41
C ARG A 111 -8.56 29.09 -0.16
N ASN A 112 -9.50 28.17 0.02
CA ASN A 112 -10.86 28.30 -0.51
C ASN A 112 -11.78 29.16 0.38
N ASN A 113 -11.36 29.48 1.61
CA ASN A 113 -12.14 30.23 2.60
C ASN A 113 -11.66 31.70 2.75
N ASN A 114 -10.74 32.14 1.88
CA ASN A 114 -10.24 33.51 1.71
C ASN A 114 -10.57 34.00 0.30
#